data_AF-A0A507WER6-F1
#
_entry.id   AF-A0A507WER6-F1
#
_cell.length_a   1.000
_cell.length_b   1.000
_cell.length_c   1.000
_cell.angle_alpha   90.00
_cell.angle_beta   90.00
_cell.angle_gamma   90.00
#
_symmetry.space_group_name_H-M   'P 1'
#
loop_
_entity.id
_entity.type
_entity.pdbx_description
1 polymer ?
#
loop_
_entity_poly.entity_id
_entity_poly.type
_entity_poly.pdbx_seq_one_letter_code
_entity_poly.pdbx_strand_id
1 'polypeptide(L)'
;MRKIVEIAGNRQVLRDLWLQAGLQEVETYEIVVERTFSDFDDYWSTVLGAPSLAAQLAAMPVDELVEFKEVIRSRLVIDVMGRVYCSGRANGVRGRVG
;
A
#
# COMPACT_ATOMS: atom_id res chain seq x y z
N MET A 1 -1.27 11.77 11.18
CA MET A 1 -1.12 10.54 10.34
C MET A 1 0.03 10.59 9.34
N ARG A 2 0.25 11.66 8.54
CA ARG A 2 1.40 11.73 7.58
C ARG A 2 2.78 11.39 8.17
N LYS A 3 3.11 11.94 9.34
CA LYS A 3 4.40 11.66 10.02
C LYS A 3 4.61 10.21 10.45
N ILE A 4 3.55 9.43 10.72
CA ILE A 4 3.69 8.03 11.17
C ILE A 4 4.05 7.11 10.00
N VAL A 5 3.52 7.40 8.81
CA VAL A 5 3.82 6.64 7.58
C VAL A 5 5.25 6.92 7.10
N GLU A 6 5.75 8.15 7.26
CA GLU A 6 7.14 8.50 6.90
C GLU A 6 8.20 7.80 7.76
N ILE A 7 7.94 7.59 9.05
CA ILE A 7 8.91 6.95 9.96
C ILE A 7 9.01 5.44 9.68
N ALA A 8 7.88 4.76 9.49
CA ALA A 8 7.85 3.33 9.14
C ALA A 8 8.39 3.04 7.72
N GLY A 9 8.32 4.03 6.82
CA GLY A 9 8.86 3.96 5.46
C GLY A 9 10.32 4.38 5.31
N ASN A 10 11.00 4.80 6.39
CA ASN A 10 12.37 5.29 6.30
C ASN A 10 13.38 4.12 6.21
N ARG A 11 14.03 4.00 5.05
CA ARG A 11 15.05 2.96 4.78
C ARG A 11 16.21 2.96 5.78
N GLN A 12 16.62 4.12 6.28
CA GLN A 12 17.70 4.20 7.27
C GLN A 12 17.27 3.61 8.61
N VAL A 13 16.05 3.93 9.05
CA VAL A 13 15.48 3.38 10.30
C VAL A 13 15.35 1.85 10.20
N LEU A 14 14.90 1.34 9.05
CA LEU A 14 14.86 -0.10 8.77
C LEU A 14 16.26 -0.72 8.81
N ARG A 15 17.26 -0.11 8.17
CA ARG A 15 18.65 -0.60 8.20
C ARG A 15 19.17 -0.69 9.64
N ASP A 16 19.00 0.37 10.42
CA ASP A 16 19.51 0.46 11.78
C ASP A 16 18.83 -0.56 12.71
N LEU A 17 17.52 -0.76 12.55
CA LEU A 17 16.77 -1.79 13.27
C LEU A 17 17.34 -3.19 13.04
N TRP A 18 17.63 -3.56 11.78
CA TRP A 18 18.15 -4.89 11.46
C TRP A 18 19.60 -5.09 11.89
N LEU A 19 20.43 -4.04 11.85
CA LEU A 19 21.78 -4.08 12.44
C LEU A 19 21.72 -4.31 13.96
N GLN A 20 20.82 -3.60 14.65
CA GLN A 20 20.61 -3.78 16.09
C GLN A 20 20.07 -5.17 16.45
N ALA A 21 19.29 -5.77 15.55
CA ALA A 21 18.82 -7.15 15.68
C ALA A 21 19.90 -8.22 15.40
N GLY A 22 21.13 -7.82 15.07
CA GLY A 22 22.27 -8.71 14.86
C GLY A 22 22.47 -9.20 13.43
N LEU A 23 21.68 -8.67 12.48
CA LEU A 23 21.88 -8.97 11.07
C LEU A 23 23.17 -8.29 10.57
N GLN A 24 24.01 -9.03 9.87
CA GLN A 24 25.27 -8.54 9.29
C GLN A 24 25.10 -8.18 7.83
N GLU A 25 25.95 -7.28 7.33
CA GLU A 25 25.95 -6.84 5.91
C GLU A 25 24.56 -6.42 5.41
N VAL A 26 23.88 -5.62 6.23
CA VAL A 26 22.50 -5.19 5.97
C VAL A 26 22.44 -4.25 4.78
N GLU A 27 21.75 -4.66 3.73
CA GLU A 27 21.40 -3.84 2.59
C GLU A 27 19.91 -3.51 2.62
N THR A 28 19.56 -2.28 2.23
CA THR A 28 18.17 -1.85 2.07
C THR A 28 17.95 -1.35 0.67
N TYR A 29 16.83 -1.72 0.06
CA TYR A 29 16.44 -1.26 -1.26
C TYR A 29 14.95 -0.96 -1.30
N GLU A 30 14.54 -0.19 -2.29
CA GLU A 30 13.14 0.11 -2.54
C GLU A 30 12.63 -0.74 -3.70
N ILE A 31 11.42 -1.25 -3.54
CA ILE A 31 10.66 -1.94 -4.57
C ILE A 31 9.49 -1.02 -4.92
N VAL A 32 9.44 -0.57 -6.17
CA VAL A 32 8.30 0.16 -6.73
C VAL A 32 7.49 -0.83 -7.56
N VAL A 33 6.20 -0.94 -7.28
CA VAL A 33 5.27 -1.78 -8.04
C VAL A 33 4.22 -0.90 -8.67
N GLU A 34 3.98 -1.12 -9.94
CA GLU A 34 2.93 -0.44 -10.70
C GLU A 34 1.90 -1.48 -11.14
N ARG A 35 0.63 -1.13 -11.03
CA ARG A 35 -0.47 -1.95 -11.49
C ARG A 35 -1.49 -1.10 -12.21
N THR A 36 -1.98 -1.62 -13.33
CA THR A 36 -3.12 -1.09 -14.07
C THR A 36 -4.28 -2.06 -13.91
N PHE A 37 -5.44 -1.56 -13.51
CA PHE A 37 -6.70 -2.30 -13.45
C PHE A 37 -7.52 -2.02 -14.71
N SER A 38 -8.36 -2.96 -15.13
CA SER A 38 -9.18 -2.79 -16.34
C SER A 38 -10.13 -1.60 -16.22
N ASP A 39 -10.67 -1.41 -15.02
CA ASP A 39 -11.62 -0.37 -14.68
C ASP A 39 -11.66 -0.16 -13.15
N PHE A 40 -12.56 0.72 -12.71
CA PHE A 40 -12.74 1.01 -11.30
C PHE A 40 -13.34 -0.16 -10.50
N ASP A 41 -14.19 -0.98 -11.09
CA ASP A 41 -14.82 -2.08 -10.36
C ASP A 41 -13.82 -3.23 -10.14
N ASP A 42 -12.92 -3.49 -11.09
CA ASP A 42 -11.75 -4.37 -10.90
C ASP A 42 -10.85 -3.89 -9.75
N TYR A 43 -10.51 -2.59 -9.76
CA TYR A 43 -9.81 -1.95 -8.63
C TYR A 43 -10.55 -2.14 -7.29
N TRP A 44 -11.84 -1.85 -7.26
CA TRP A 44 -12.65 -1.90 -6.04
C TRP A 44 -12.77 -3.32 -5.48
N SER A 45 -12.94 -4.32 -6.34
CA SER A 45 -12.98 -5.73 -5.94
C SER A 45 -11.69 -6.16 -5.24
N THR A 46 -10.54 -5.67 -5.71
CA THR A 46 -9.23 -5.91 -5.07
C THR A 46 -9.15 -5.24 -3.70
N VAL A 47 -9.64 -4.01 -3.56
CA VAL A 47 -9.64 -3.27 -2.29
C VAL A 47 -10.47 -4.00 -1.22
N LEU A 48 -11.63 -4.55 -1.59
CA LEU A 48 -12.48 -5.32 -0.67
C LEU A 48 -11.80 -6.58 -0.12
N GLY A 49 -10.79 -7.10 -0.81
CA GLY A 49 -9.97 -8.24 -0.36
C GLY A 49 -8.72 -7.85 0.44
N ALA A 50 -8.43 -6.56 0.62
CA ALA A 50 -7.20 -6.11 1.25
C ALA A 50 -7.19 -6.45 2.76
N PRO A 51 -6.21 -7.22 3.28
CA PRO A 51 -6.22 -7.70 4.67
C PRO A 51 -6.32 -6.59 5.73
N SER A 52 -5.76 -5.42 5.44
CA SER A 52 -5.75 -4.28 6.37
C SER A 52 -7.04 -3.47 6.39
N LEU A 53 -7.95 -3.68 5.43
CA LEU A 53 -9.09 -2.78 5.21
C LEU A 53 -10.43 -3.53 5.07
N ALA A 54 -10.42 -4.78 4.61
CA ALA A 54 -11.62 -5.56 4.32
C ALA A 54 -12.62 -5.59 5.48
N ALA A 55 -12.14 -5.83 6.70
CA ALA A 55 -13.00 -5.89 7.89
C ALA A 55 -13.67 -4.53 8.22
N GLN A 56 -12.97 -3.42 7.98
CA GLN A 56 -13.51 -2.08 8.24
C GLN A 56 -14.58 -1.72 7.21
N LEU A 57 -14.34 -2.04 5.93
CA LEU A 57 -15.33 -1.80 4.86
C LEU A 57 -16.57 -2.68 5.03
N ALA A 58 -16.40 -3.93 5.47
CA ALA A 58 -17.50 -4.85 5.73
C ALA A 58 -18.38 -4.42 6.91
N ALA A 59 -17.84 -3.64 7.86
CA ALA A 59 -18.57 -3.14 9.02
C ALA A 59 -19.35 -1.84 8.72
N MET A 60 -19.13 -1.20 7.57
CA MET A 60 -19.84 0.03 7.20
C MET A 60 -21.31 -0.24 6.85
N PRO A 61 -22.25 0.65 7.21
CA PRO A 61 -23.57 0.66 6.63
C PRO A 61 -23.49 0.74 5.10
N VAL A 62 -24.44 0.11 4.41
CA VAL A 62 -24.41 0.00 2.94
C VAL A 62 -24.38 1.37 2.27
N ASP A 63 -25.20 2.32 2.74
CA ASP A 63 -25.27 3.67 2.17
C ASP A 63 -23.94 4.42 2.33
N GLU A 64 -23.30 4.30 3.50
CA GLU A 64 -21.97 4.89 3.75
C GLU A 64 -20.88 4.24 2.88
N LEU A 65 -20.96 2.92 2.66
CA LEU A 65 -20.01 2.22 1.79
C LEU A 65 -20.16 2.67 0.32
N VAL A 66 -21.39 2.92 -0.13
CA VAL A 66 -21.66 3.45 -1.47
C VAL A 66 -21.12 4.87 -1.62
N GLU A 67 -21.38 5.75 -0.67
CA GLU A 67 -20.83 7.10 -0.67
C GLU A 67 -19.30 7.08 -0.63
N PHE A 68 -18.72 6.23 0.21
CA PHE A 68 -17.28 6.06 0.31
C PHE A 68 -16.68 5.54 -1.00
N LYS A 69 -17.31 4.56 -1.66
CA LYS A 69 -16.90 4.05 -2.98
C LYS A 69 -16.81 5.17 -4.01
N GLU A 70 -17.80 6.07 -4.07
CA GLU A 70 -17.79 7.20 -5.01
C GLU A 70 -16.73 8.26 -4.66
N VAL A 71 -16.50 8.52 -3.37
CA VAL A 71 -15.40 9.38 -2.93
C VAL A 71 -14.05 8.82 -3.39
N ILE A 72 -13.83 7.51 -3.23
CA ILE A 72 -12.60 6.86 -3.70
C ILE A 72 -12.48 6.96 -5.22
N ARG A 73 -13.56 6.68 -5.97
CA ARG A 73 -13.59 6.81 -7.44
C ARG A 73 -13.15 8.20 -7.89
N SER A 74 -13.64 9.26 -7.25
CA SER A 74 -13.30 10.65 -7.59
C SER A 74 -11.85 11.05 -7.32
N ARG A 75 -11.14 10.28 -6.50
CA ARG A 75 -9.75 10.57 -6.09
C ARG A 75 -8.69 9.82 -6.90
N LEU A 76 -9.12 8.84 -7.70
CA LEU A 76 -8.20 8.02 -8.49
C LEU A 76 -7.88 8.69 -9.83
N VAL A 77 -6.68 8.40 -10.33
CA VAL A 77 -6.34 8.70 -11.72
C VAL A 77 -6.92 7.59 -12.59
N ILE A 78 -7.98 7.95 -13.31
CA ILE A 78 -8.65 7.08 -14.27
C ILE A 78 -8.32 7.62 -15.67
N ASP A 79 -7.78 6.78 -16.54
CA ASP A 79 -7.43 7.19 -17.89
C ASP A 79 -8.66 7.28 -18.81
N VAL A 80 -8.44 7.75 -20.05
CA VAL A 80 -9.52 7.92 -21.05
C VAL A 80 -10.21 6.60 -21.43
N MET A 81 -9.57 5.46 -21.16
CA MET A 81 -10.12 4.12 -21.39
C MET A 81 -10.81 3.56 -20.14
N GLY A 82 -10.91 4.33 -19.06
CA GLY A 82 -11.54 3.93 -17.80
C GLY A 82 -10.61 3.15 -16.87
N ARG A 83 -9.33 2.95 -17.21
CA ARG A 83 -8.39 2.13 -16.42
C ARG A 83 -7.89 2.91 -15.21
N VAL A 84 -7.72 2.20 -14.10
CA VAL A 84 -7.11 2.76 -12.88
C VAL A 84 -5.63 2.43 -12.85
N TYR A 85 -4.78 3.45 -12.71
CA TYR A 85 -3.34 3.27 -12.49
C TYR A 85 -3.00 3.46 -11.01
N CYS A 86 -2.24 2.53 -10.45
CA CYS A 86 -1.77 2.57 -9.07
C CYS A 86 -0.27 2.29 -9.01
N SER A 87 0.44 3.05 -8.17
CA SER A 87 1.84 2.80 -7.83
C SER A 87 1.96 2.62 -6.31
N GLY A 88 2.72 1.62 -5.90
CA GLY A 88 3.03 1.31 -4.51
C GLY A 88 4.53 1.20 -4.30
N ARG A 89 4.98 1.44 -3.08
CA ARG A 89 6.39 1.31 -2.67
C ARG A 89 6.48 0.41 -1.46
N ALA A 90 7.49 -0.45 -1.46
CA ALA A 90 7.86 -1.28 -0.32
C ALA A 90 9.38 -1.20 -0.11
N ASN A 91 9.81 -1.30 1.14
CA ASN A 91 11.23 -1.41 1.47
C ASN A 91 11.60 -2.89 1.63
N GLY A 92 12.66 -3.32 0.96
CA GLY A 92 13.29 -4.63 1.15
C GLY A 92 14.55 -4.50 2.01
N VAL A 93 14.80 -5.50 2.83
CA VAL A 93 16.04 -5.63 3.61
C VAL A 93 16.65 -7.00 3.37
N ARG A 94 17.97 -7.05 3.15
CA ARG A 94 18.76 -8.27 3.01
C ARG A 94 19.97 -8.20 3.92
N GLY A 95 20.36 -9.30 4.53
CA GLY A 95 21.58 -9.43 5.31
C GLY A 95 21.85 -10.90 5.67
N ARG A 96 22.85 -11.16 6.49
CA ARG A 96 23.23 -12.52 6.91
C ARG A 96 23.17 -12.68 8.43
N VAL A 97 22.85 -13.89 8.88
CA VAL A 97 22.97 -14.29 10.28
C VAL A 97 24.36 -14.92 10.45
N GLY A 98 25.12 -14.42 11.42
CA GLY A 98 26.44 -14.93 11.78
C GLY A 98 26.39 -16.15 12.70
#